data_AF-A0A1M3MXZ7-F1
#
_entry.id   AF-A0A1M3MXZ7-F1
#
_cell.length_a   1.000
_cell.length_b   1.000
_cell.length_c   1.000
_cell.angle_alpha   90.00
_cell.angle_beta   90.00
_cell.angle_gamma   90.00
#
_symmetry.space_group_name_H-M   'P 1'
#
loop_
_entity.id
_entity.type
_entity.pdbx_description
1 polymer ?
#
loop_
_entity_poly.entity_id
_entity_poly.type
_entity_poly.pdbx_seq_one_letter_code
_entity_poly.pdbx_strand_id
1 'polypeptide(L)'
;MATIVENLGKELEELDREYASSFAGQSRLTRDLDLLDNIIKRASSVLQRIDQIPSAAQGPELIRLREAATQNLGLYSQERTAIQRAQEVGPSFEAFSQEATNANLVFARYGRHFAGKDRSTRDLALLGELVDELKQIDKRMTALLEESKTQDFERDRKVVKDNLAQYQSEIEQIENAQKSGTPEQRASILATLANDQFALYQAHFAGEPRISRRPALLMRIVSSLKKVHERMVSYRDGGLDLDFNTKNISIVEDRLKVYDTELAEIRKVRQATAMPDIMGELGGAANKLFDEYRSGFADKPRTQVDLEKLGKVCDKLAEIRRQMNEMSWAEENEMNARNLEIVTEQLVMFEGEFEAVVAAKSQANGGSKPTA
;
A
#
# COMPACT_ATOMS: atom_id res chain seq x y z
N MET A 1 8.91 36.87 -14.18
CA MET A 1 8.75 35.96 -13.02
C MET A 1 7.70 34.91 -13.32
N ALA A 2 6.42 35.27 -13.49
CA ALA A 2 5.37 34.32 -13.94
C ALA A 2 5.76 33.53 -15.20
N THR A 3 6.30 34.20 -16.22
CA THR A 3 6.78 33.56 -17.47
C THR A 3 7.98 32.63 -17.29
N ILE A 4 8.82 32.81 -16.27
CA ILE A 4 9.99 31.92 -16.03
C ILE A 4 9.52 30.64 -15.35
N VAL A 5 8.66 30.76 -14.33
CA VAL A 5 8.05 29.62 -13.64
C VAL A 5 7.23 28.79 -14.61
N GLU A 6 6.41 29.44 -15.44
CA GLU A 6 5.57 28.76 -16.44
C GLU A 6 6.40 28.02 -17.50
N ASN A 7 7.51 28.61 -17.97
CA ASN A 7 8.40 27.96 -18.93
C ASN A 7 9.13 26.76 -18.33
N LEU A 8 9.62 26.87 -17.09
CA LEU A 8 10.25 25.75 -16.38
C LEU A 8 9.25 24.64 -16.07
N GLY A 9 7.99 24.98 -15.76
CA GLY A 9 6.89 24.04 -15.59
C GLY A 9 6.62 23.25 -16.87
N LYS A 10 6.47 23.93 -18.02
CA LYS A 10 6.27 23.28 -19.32
C LYS A 10 7.42 22.37 -19.71
N GLU A 11 8.67 22.80 -19.45
CA GLU A 11 9.85 21.99 -19.71
C GLU A 11 9.85 20.70 -18.85
N LEU A 12 9.43 20.78 -17.59
CA LEU A 12 9.28 19.60 -16.73
C LEU A 12 8.16 18.66 -17.19
N GLU A 13 7.01 19.20 -17.63
CA GLU A 13 5.90 18.41 -18.20
C GLU A 13 6.26 17.76 -19.54
N GLU A 14 7.11 18.40 -20.35
CA GLU A 14 7.65 17.79 -21.57
C GLU A 14 8.58 16.62 -21.25
N LEU A 15 9.45 16.76 -20.25
CA LEU A 15 10.31 15.65 -19.80
C LEU A 15 9.48 14.46 -19.30
N ASP A 16 8.43 14.72 -18.54
CA ASP A 16 7.53 13.68 -18.03
C ASP A 16 6.80 12.95 -19.17
N ARG A 17 6.33 13.69 -20.18
CA ARG A 17 5.73 13.09 -21.39
C ARG A 17 6.72 12.28 -22.22
N GLU A 18 7.94 12.80 -22.41
CA GLU A 18 9.00 12.10 -23.13
C GLU A 18 9.37 10.79 -22.42
N TYR A 19 9.53 10.86 -21.09
CA TYR A 19 9.73 9.68 -20.24
C TYR A 19 8.56 8.69 -20.38
N ALA A 20 7.32 9.13 -20.18
CA ALA A 20 6.16 8.26 -20.28
C ALA A 20 6.04 7.59 -21.66
N SER A 21 6.29 8.33 -22.74
CA SER A 21 6.18 7.79 -24.11
C SER A 21 7.26 6.75 -24.44
N SER A 22 8.47 6.93 -23.91
CA SER A 22 9.64 6.13 -24.30
C SER A 22 9.95 5.01 -23.31
N PHE A 23 9.50 5.13 -22.06
CA PHE A 23 9.83 4.19 -21.00
C PHE A 23 8.59 3.47 -20.45
N ALA A 24 7.40 4.07 -20.41
CA ALA A 24 6.22 3.40 -19.84
C ALA A 24 5.82 2.16 -20.67
N GLY A 25 5.61 1.03 -19.99
CA GLY A 25 5.21 -0.24 -20.61
C GLY A 25 6.26 -0.93 -21.49
N GLN A 26 7.50 -0.42 -21.57
CA GLN A 26 8.60 -1.10 -22.27
C GLN A 26 9.45 -1.94 -21.30
N SER A 27 10.07 -3.04 -21.76
CA SER A 27 11.01 -3.80 -20.92
C SER A 27 12.27 -3.00 -20.64
N ARG A 28 12.75 -2.99 -19.39
CA ARG A 28 14.02 -2.41 -19.00
C ARG A 28 15.21 -3.02 -19.72
N LEU A 29 15.08 -4.25 -20.22
CA LEU A 29 16.09 -4.89 -21.07
C LEU A 29 16.34 -4.15 -22.39
N THR A 30 15.34 -3.44 -22.90
CA THR A 30 15.38 -2.81 -24.23
C THR A 30 15.35 -1.28 -24.19
N ARG A 31 15.19 -0.67 -23.01
CA ARG A 31 15.13 0.79 -22.83
C ARG A 31 16.48 1.46 -23.11
N ASP A 32 16.44 2.63 -23.73
CA ASP A 32 17.64 3.40 -24.09
C ASP A 32 18.17 4.21 -22.89
N LEU A 33 19.33 3.81 -22.37
CA LEU A 33 20.00 4.49 -21.26
C LEU A 33 20.51 5.90 -21.64
N ASP A 34 20.93 6.11 -22.89
CA ASP A 34 21.43 7.40 -23.33
C ASP A 34 20.30 8.43 -23.39
N LEU A 35 19.11 8.02 -23.83
CA LEU A 35 17.91 8.85 -23.77
C LEU A 35 17.56 9.23 -22.33
N LEU A 36 17.59 8.28 -21.40
CA LEU A 36 17.29 8.55 -20.00
C LEU A 36 18.35 9.46 -19.35
N ASP A 37 19.62 9.27 -19.69
CA ASP A 37 20.71 10.15 -19.26
C ASP A 37 20.50 11.60 -19.75
N ASN A 38 19.93 11.78 -20.95
CA ASN A 38 19.57 13.10 -21.46
C ASN A 38 18.39 13.72 -20.70
N ILE A 39 17.35 12.94 -20.38
CA ILE A 39 16.21 13.38 -19.56
C ILE A 39 16.70 13.80 -18.16
N ILE A 40 17.54 12.99 -17.51
CA ILE A 40 18.14 13.28 -16.19
C ILE A 40 18.95 14.58 -16.23
N LYS A 41 19.78 14.78 -17.26
CA LYS A 41 20.57 16.02 -17.42
C LYS A 41 19.66 17.25 -17.55
N ARG A 42 18.58 17.16 -18.34
CA ARG A 42 17.61 18.25 -18.52
C ARG A 42 16.83 18.53 -17.23
N ALA A 43 16.33 17.51 -16.54
CA ALA A 43 15.67 17.65 -15.24
C ALA A 43 16.59 18.29 -14.19
N SER A 44 17.86 17.87 -14.14
CA SER A 44 18.88 18.50 -13.28
C SER A 44 19.09 19.97 -13.62
N SER A 45 19.10 20.32 -14.91
CA SER A 45 19.23 21.71 -15.37
C SER A 45 18.03 22.57 -14.96
N VAL A 46 16.81 22.03 -15.07
CA VAL A 46 15.59 22.69 -14.57
C VAL A 46 15.71 22.97 -13.08
N LEU A 47 16.09 21.97 -12.28
CA LEU A 47 16.28 22.13 -10.85
C LEU A 47 17.35 23.17 -10.50
N GLN A 48 18.49 23.15 -11.20
CA GLN A 48 19.55 24.13 -11.00
C GLN A 48 19.10 25.56 -11.33
N ARG A 49 18.31 25.74 -12.40
CA ARG A 49 17.75 27.05 -12.78
C ARG A 49 16.72 27.55 -11.76
N ILE A 50 15.96 26.64 -11.15
CA ILE A 50 15.06 26.97 -10.03
C ILE A 50 15.88 27.42 -8.82
N ASP A 51 16.94 26.71 -8.46
CA ASP A 51 17.81 27.03 -7.32
C ASP A 51 18.57 28.36 -7.49
N GLN A 52 18.79 28.82 -8.73
CA GLN A 52 19.39 30.13 -9.03
C GLN A 52 18.43 31.31 -8.82
N ILE A 53 17.12 31.06 -8.66
CA ILE A 53 16.16 32.14 -8.40
C ILE A 53 16.31 32.62 -6.95
N PRO A 54 16.56 33.92 -6.72
CA PRO A 54 16.79 34.48 -5.39
C PRO A 54 15.67 34.15 -4.40
N SER A 55 16.00 33.91 -3.14
CA SER A 55 15.03 33.54 -2.09
C SER A 55 13.87 34.54 -1.94
N ALA A 56 14.15 35.84 -2.14
CA ALA A 56 13.13 36.90 -2.12
C ALA A 56 12.10 36.82 -3.28
N ALA A 57 12.41 36.03 -4.31
CA ALA A 57 11.59 35.77 -5.48
C ALA A 57 10.95 34.36 -5.46
N GLN A 58 11.15 33.58 -4.39
CA GLN A 58 10.57 32.24 -4.27
C GLN A 58 9.12 32.34 -3.78
N GLY A 59 8.19 32.30 -4.73
CA GLY A 59 6.76 32.14 -4.45
C GLY A 59 6.37 30.67 -4.25
N PRO A 60 5.16 30.38 -3.72
CA PRO A 60 4.68 29.01 -3.48
C PRO A 60 4.73 28.11 -4.73
N GLU A 61 4.44 28.65 -5.91
CA GLU A 61 4.48 27.91 -7.18
C GLU A 61 5.89 27.43 -7.54
N LEU A 62 6.91 28.23 -7.26
CA LEU A 62 8.30 27.86 -7.55
C LEU A 62 8.79 26.78 -6.57
N ILE A 63 8.34 26.82 -5.31
CA ILE A 63 8.63 25.77 -4.32
C ILE A 63 8.04 24.43 -4.78
N ARG A 64 6.77 24.43 -5.20
CA ARG A 64 6.13 23.21 -5.75
C ARG A 64 6.84 22.70 -6.99
N LEU A 65 7.20 23.59 -7.90
CA LEU A 65 7.93 23.22 -9.11
C LEU A 65 9.31 22.61 -8.78
N ARG A 66 10.00 23.15 -7.77
CA ARG A 66 11.27 22.60 -7.26
C ARG A 66 11.10 21.20 -6.68
N GLU A 67 10.05 20.99 -5.89
CA GLU A 67 9.73 19.69 -5.30
C GLU A 67 9.42 18.67 -6.40
N ALA A 68 8.56 19.03 -7.35
CA ALA A 68 8.23 18.19 -8.51
C ALA A 68 9.48 17.85 -9.34
N ALA A 69 10.32 18.83 -9.66
CA ALA A 69 11.57 18.60 -10.38
C ALA A 69 12.53 17.68 -9.62
N THR A 70 12.60 17.82 -8.29
CA THR A 70 13.42 16.96 -7.42
C THR A 70 12.91 15.52 -7.41
N GLN A 71 11.59 15.35 -7.31
CA GLN A 71 10.95 14.02 -7.35
C GLN A 71 11.17 13.34 -8.70
N ASN A 72 10.92 14.05 -9.82
CA ASN A 72 11.11 13.51 -11.17
C ASN A 72 12.57 13.13 -11.41
N LEU A 73 13.52 13.99 -11.02
CA LEU A 73 14.95 13.67 -11.13
C LEU A 73 15.33 12.42 -10.31
N GLY A 74 14.77 12.29 -9.11
CA GLY A 74 14.92 11.10 -8.29
C GLY A 74 14.40 9.84 -8.98
N LEU A 75 13.19 9.92 -9.54
CA LEU A 75 12.55 8.84 -10.30
C LEU A 75 13.42 8.41 -11.49
N TYR A 76 13.83 9.35 -12.34
CA TYR A 76 14.64 9.05 -13.53
C TYR A 76 16.00 8.43 -13.15
N SER A 77 16.65 8.93 -12.09
CA SER A 77 17.94 8.42 -11.65
C SER A 77 17.86 7.00 -11.08
N GLN A 78 16.80 6.71 -10.33
CA GLN A 78 16.51 5.35 -9.85
C GLN A 78 16.22 4.43 -11.03
N GLU A 79 15.39 4.87 -11.98
CA GLU A 79 15.04 4.10 -13.17
C GLU A 79 16.27 3.81 -14.03
N ARG A 80 17.20 4.75 -14.21
CA ARG A 80 18.47 4.52 -14.93
C ARG A 80 19.29 3.41 -14.28
N THR A 81 19.40 3.42 -12.97
CA THR A 81 20.10 2.37 -12.22
C THR A 81 19.41 1.02 -12.40
N ALA A 82 18.07 1.00 -12.38
CA ALA A 82 17.28 -0.20 -12.59
C ALA A 82 17.43 -0.74 -14.03
N ILE A 83 17.40 0.11 -15.04
CA ILE A 83 17.60 -0.27 -16.46
C ILE A 83 19.00 -0.84 -16.67
N GLN A 84 20.03 -0.15 -16.16
CA GLN A 84 21.40 -0.63 -16.28
C GLN A 84 21.56 -2.03 -15.67
N ARG A 85 21.05 -2.23 -14.45
CA ARG A 85 21.08 -3.54 -13.79
C ARG A 85 20.24 -4.59 -14.53
N ALA A 86 19.08 -4.21 -15.06
CA ALA A 86 18.26 -5.10 -15.87
C ALA A 86 19.02 -5.59 -17.11
N GLN A 87 19.72 -4.68 -17.79
CA GLN A 87 20.54 -5.02 -18.96
C GLN A 87 21.77 -5.87 -18.60
N GLU A 88 22.38 -5.64 -17.44
CA GLU A 88 23.53 -6.41 -16.94
C GLU A 88 23.15 -7.84 -16.48
N VAL A 89 22.02 -7.99 -15.79
CA VAL A 89 21.59 -9.25 -15.18
C VAL A 89 20.65 -10.05 -16.08
N GLY A 90 19.91 -9.39 -16.96
CA GLY A 90 18.96 -10.00 -17.88
C GLY A 90 17.54 -10.16 -17.31
N PRO A 91 16.70 -10.99 -17.94
CA PRO A 91 15.26 -11.07 -17.62
C PRO A 91 14.90 -11.42 -16.18
N SER A 92 15.79 -12.14 -15.46
CA SER A 92 15.63 -12.47 -14.05
C SER A 92 15.58 -11.22 -13.16
N PHE A 93 16.18 -10.10 -13.58
CA PHE A 93 16.15 -8.85 -12.83
C PHE A 93 14.78 -8.20 -12.77
N GLU A 94 14.02 -8.21 -13.87
CA GLU A 94 12.67 -7.63 -13.86
C GLU A 94 11.75 -8.42 -12.95
N ALA A 95 11.77 -9.75 -13.06
CA ALA A 95 11.01 -10.64 -12.18
C ALA A 95 11.42 -10.47 -10.71
N PHE A 96 12.73 -10.37 -10.42
CA PHE A 96 13.21 -10.17 -9.06
C PHE A 96 12.82 -8.79 -8.51
N SER A 97 12.96 -7.74 -9.31
CA SER A 97 12.55 -6.38 -8.96
C SER A 97 11.05 -6.32 -8.65
N GLN A 98 10.22 -7.07 -9.36
CA GLN A 98 8.78 -7.15 -9.08
C GLN A 98 8.52 -7.80 -7.71
N GLU A 99 9.23 -8.87 -7.38
CA GLU A 99 9.14 -9.49 -6.04
C GLU A 99 9.65 -8.58 -4.93
N ALA A 100 10.71 -7.81 -5.17
CA ALA A 100 11.22 -6.83 -4.21
C ALA A 100 10.18 -5.71 -3.96
N THR A 101 9.54 -5.21 -5.01
CA THR A 101 8.42 -4.26 -4.89
C THR A 101 7.25 -4.88 -4.10
N ASN A 102 6.90 -6.14 -4.39
CA ASN A 102 5.86 -6.85 -3.64
C ASN A 102 6.19 -6.95 -2.14
N ALA A 103 7.46 -7.23 -1.79
CA ALA A 103 7.91 -7.28 -0.41
C ALA A 103 7.80 -5.92 0.28
N ASN A 104 8.27 -4.85 -0.37
CA ASN A 104 8.20 -3.49 0.16
C ASN A 104 6.76 -3.05 0.44
N LEU A 105 5.81 -3.41 -0.42
CA LEU A 105 4.39 -3.14 -0.20
C LEU A 105 3.83 -3.90 1.01
N VAL A 106 4.31 -5.12 1.27
CA VAL A 106 3.96 -5.86 2.50
C VAL A 106 4.55 -5.17 3.73
N PHE A 107 5.80 -4.70 3.66
CA PHE A 107 6.43 -3.97 4.76
C PHE A 107 5.73 -2.65 5.06
N ALA A 108 5.35 -1.89 4.03
CA ALA A 108 4.58 -0.66 4.18
C ALA A 108 3.24 -0.93 4.89
N ARG A 109 2.53 -1.99 4.46
CA ARG A 109 1.27 -2.39 5.10
C ARG A 109 1.47 -2.80 6.56
N TYR A 110 2.54 -3.53 6.87
CA TYR A 110 2.90 -3.82 8.25
C TYR A 110 3.15 -2.54 9.06
N GLY A 111 3.93 -1.61 8.51
CA GLY A 111 4.22 -0.32 9.12
C GLY A 111 2.95 0.45 9.49
N ARG A 112 1.99 0.56 8.57
CA ARG A 112 0.70 1.25 8.82
C ARG A 112 -0.16 0.59 9.89
N HIS A 113 -0.19 -0.75 9.90
CA HIS A 113 -1.15 -1.48 10.71
C HIS A 113 -0.63 -1.92 12.07
N PHE A 114 0.69 -2.04 12.25
CA PHE A 114 1.30 -2.62 13.45
C PHE A 114 2.26 -1.68 14.18
N ALA A 115 2.99 -0.80 13.47
CA ALA A 115 3.98 0.05 14.10
C ALA A 115 3.32 1.06 15.06
N GLY A 116 3.86 1.17 16.28
CA GLY A 116 3.35 2.08 17.32
C GLY A 116 1.99 1.72 17.92
N LYS A 117 1.30 0.66 17.45
CA LYS A 117 0.01 0.23 18.00
C LYS A 117 0.18 -0.71 19.18
N ASP A 118 -0.75 -0.70 20.13
CA ASP A 118 -0.75 -1.63 21.25
C ASP A 118 -1.00 -3.07 20.78
N ARG A 119 -0.13 -4.01 21.19
CA ARG A 119 -0.18 -5.41 20.76
C ARG A 119 -1.52 -6.09 21.02
N SER A 120 -2.22 -5.74 22.09
CA SER A 120 -3.51 -6.34 22.43
C SER A 120 -4.62 -5.98 21.43
N THR A 121 -4.45 -4.89 20.67
CA THR A 121 -5.44 -4.41 19.70
C THR A 121 -5.08 -4.71 18.24
N ARG A 122 -3.94 -5.36 17.98
CA ARG A 122 -3.49 -5.63 16.61
C ARG A 122 -4.27 -6.76 15.95
N ASP A 123 -4.53 -6.62 14.65
CA ASP A 123 -5.26 -7.61 13.84
C ASP A 123 -4.35 -8.80 13.49
N LEU A 124 -4.52 -9.89 14.24
CA LEU A 124 -3.75 -11.13 14.05
C LEU A 124 -4.02 -11.79 12.69
N ALA A 125 -5.24 -11.68 12.17
CA ALA A 125 -5.59 -12.28 10.88
C ALA A 125 -4.89 -11.55 9.73
N LEU A 126 -4.80 -10.21 9.80
CA LEU A 126 -3.99 -9.44 8.85
C LEU A 126 -2.51 -9.83 8.94
N LEU A 127 -1.94 -9.97 10.14
CA LEU A 127 -0.54 -10.39 10.30
C LEU A 127 -0.28 -11.75 9.65
N GLY A 128 -1.21 -12.70 9.81
CA GLY A 128 -1.16 -14.00 9.14
C GLY A 128 -1.12 -13.88 7.62
N GLU A 129 -1.95 -13.01 7.02
CA GLU A 129 -1.90 -12.76 5.57
C GLU A 129 -0.55 -12.18 5.13
N LEU A 130 0.01 -11.21 5.87
CA LEU A 130 1.33 -10.64 5.54
C LEU A 130 2.44 -11.68 5.61
N VAL A 131 2.40 -12.57 6.62
CA VAL A 131 3.33 -13.69 6.75
C VAL A 131 3.24 -14.63 5.57
N ASP A 132 2.03 -15.01 5.16
CA ASP A 132 1.85 -15.93 4.04
C ASP A 132 2.26 -15.30 2.70
N GLU A 133 2.03 -14.00 2.51
CA GLU A 133 2.54 -13.27 1.34
C GLU A 133 4.06 -13.23 1.30
N LEU A 134 4.73 -12.91 2.41
CA LEU A 134 6.20 -12.92 2.48
C LEU A 134 6.78 -14.31 2.24
N LYS A 135 6.12 -15.39 2.69
CA LYS A 135 6.56 -16.76 2.35
C LYS A 135 6.50 -17.02 0.86
N GLN A 136 5.43 -16.59 0.18
CA GLN A 136 5.31 -16.78 -1.26
C GLN A 136 6.34 -15.93 -2.03
N ILE A 137 6.60 -14.71 -1.57
CA ILE A 137 7.65 -13.83 -2.13
C ILE A 137 9.04 -14.45 -1.92
N ASP A 138 9.38 -14.90 -0.71
CA ASP A 138 10.67 -15.58 -0.45
C ASP A 138 10.84 -16.81 -1.35
N LYS A 139 9.77 -17.60 -1.53
CA LYS A 139 9.79 -18.76 -2.43
C LYS A 139 10.11 -18.35 -3.88
N ARG A 140 9.46 -17.31 -4.41
CA ARG A 140 9.72 -16.83 -5.78
C ARG A 140 11.10 -16.19 -5.93
N MET A 141 11.54 -15.39 -4.96
CA MET A 141 12.90 -14.87 -4.92
C MET A 141 13.96 -15.98 -4.86
N THR A 142 13.67 -17.08 -4.16
CA THR A 142 14.56 -18.25 -4.11
C THR A 142 14.72 -18.88 -5.49
N ALA A 143 13.61 -19.11 -6.19
CA ALA A 143 13.64 -19.68 -7.54
C ALA A 143 14.44 -18.79 -8.51
N LEU A 144 14.24 -17.47 -8.44
CA LEU A 144 14.99 -16.51 -9.28
C LEU A 144 16.50 -16.48 -8.95
N LEU A 145 16.87 -16.65 -7.68
CA LEU A 145 18.28 -16.77 -7.26
C LEU A 145 18.95 -18.07 -7.72
N GLU A 146 18.17 -19.15 -7.89
CA GLU A 146 18.67 -20.40 -8.47
C GLU A 146 18.98 -20.25 -9.97
N GLU A 147 18.20 -19.42 -10.67
CA GLU A 147 18.41 -19.09 -12.10
C GLU A 147 19.55 -18.09 -12.32
N SER A 148 19.65 -17.07 -11.47
CA SER A 148 20.68 -16.02 -11.55
C SER A 148 21.24 -15.67 -10.17
N LYS A 149 22.46 -16.13 -9.90
CA LYS A 149 23.15 -15.86 -8.64
C LYS A 149 23.73 -14.45 -8.63
N THR A 150 23.06 -13.55 -7.93
CA THR A 150 23.47 -12.15 -7.78
C THR A 150 23.50 -11.78 -6.30
N GLN A 151 24.60 -11.19 -5.83
CA GLN A 151 24.76 -10.81 -4.42
C GLN A 151 23.69 -9.81 -3.95
N ASP A 152 23.26 -8.90 -4.82
CA ASP A 152 22.18 -7.95 -4.53
C ASP A 152 20.84 -8.67 -4.28
N PHE A 153 20.52 -9.69 -5.06
CA PHE A 153 19.31 -10.50 -4.85
C PHE A 153 19.35 -11.26 -3.53
N GLU A 154 20.51 -11.79 -3.14
CA GLU A 154 20.68 -12.44 -1.84
C GLU A 154 20.45 -11.47 -0.69
N ARG A 155 20.95 -10.24 -0.80
CA ARG A 155 20.75 -9.18 0.20
C ARG A 155 19.27 -8.81 0.33
N ASP A 156 18.58 -8.56 -0.79
CA ASP A 156 17.17 -8.17 -0.76
C ASP A 156 16.30 -9.32 -0.22
N ARG A 157 16.56 -10.55 -0.65
CA ARG A 157 15.89 -11.72 -0.09
C ARG A 157 16.15 -11.87 1.41
N LYS A 158 17.36 -11.56 1.88
CA LYS A 158 17.65 -11.59 3.33
C LYS A 158 16.74 -10.63 4.09
N VAL A 159 16.47 -9.43 3.58
CA VAL A 159 15.53 -8.48 4.18
C VAL A 159 14.13 -9.08 4.29
N VAL A 160 13.67 -9.80 3.25
CA VAL A 160 12.39 -10.53 3.27
C VAL A 160 12.37 -11.58 4.37
N LYS A 161 13.43 -12.40 4.48
CA LYS A 161 13.52 -13.46 5.50
C LYS A 161 13.57 -12.90 6.92
N ASP A 162 14.32 -11.83 7.15
CA ASP A 162 14.43 -11.20 8.46
C ASP A 162 13.06 -10.64 8.92
N ASN A 163 12.35 -9.94 8.03
CA ASN A 163 10.99 -9.43 8.30
C ASN A 163 9.99 -10.58 8.50
N LEU A 164 10.05 -11.63 7.69
CA LEU A 164 9.19 -12.81 7.84
C LEU A 164 9.36 -13.44 9.24
N ALA A 165 10.60 -13.64 9.68
CA ALA A 165 10.88 -14.18 11.01
C ALA A 165 10.36 -13.25 12.13
N GLN A 166 10.53 -11.94 11.97
CA GLN A 166 9.99 -10.95 12.89
C GLN A 166 8.46 -11.07 12.98
N TYR A 167 7.76 -11.08 11.85
CA TYR A 167 6.29 -11.10 11.81
C TYR A 167 5.73 -12.40 12.38
N GLN A 168 6.40 -13.53 12.11
CA GLN A 168 6.07 -14.82 12.72
C GLN A 168 6.20 -14.79 14.24
N SER A 169 7.28 -14.20 14.77
CA SER A 169 7.45 -14.06 16.23
C SER A 169 6.40 -13.12 16.86
N GLU A 170 5.94 -12.12 16.12
CA GLU A 170 4.97 -11.14 16.60
C GLU A 170 3.57 -11.76 16.78
N ILE A 171 3.23 -12.82 16.04
CA ILE A 171 1.97 -13.58 16.21
C ILE A 171 1.81 -14.04 17.65
N GLU A 172 2.81 -14.73 18.20
CA GLU A 172 2.75 -15.23 19.57
C GLU A 172 2.69 -14.09 20.59
N GLN A 173 3.40 -13.00 20.35
CA GLN A 173 3.41 -11.83 21.24
C GLN A 173 2.04 -11.13 21.28
N ILE A 174 1.37 -11.00 20.13
CA ILE A 174 0.01 -10.46 20.03
C ILE A 174 -0.98 -11.40 20.71
N GLU A 175 -0.92 -12.71 20.45
CA GLU A 175 -1.81 -13.68 21.09
C GLU A 175 -1.70 -13.65 22.61
N ASN A 176 -0.48 -13.59 23.14
CA ASN A 176 -0.22 -13.50 24.57
C ASN A 176 -0.74 -12.18 25.15
N ALA A 177 -0.52 -11.05 24.47
CA ALA A 177 -1.04 -9.75 24.87
C ALA A 177 -2.58 -9.74 24.92
N GLN A 178 -3.25 -10.30 23.90
CA GLN A 178 -4.71 -10.40 23.82
C GLN A 178 -5.33 -11.34 24.87
N LYS A 179 -4.53 -12.22 25.49
CA LYS A 179 -4.96 -13.13 26.56
C LYS A 179 -4.56 -12.62 27.95
N SER A 180 -3.80 -11.53 28.03
CA SER A 180 -3.35 -10.92 29.28
C SER A 180 -4.42 -10.00 29.89
N GLY A 181 -4.19 -9.53 31.12
CA GLY A 181 -5.10 -8.60 31.81
C GLY A 181 -6.30 -9.27 32.47
N THR A 182 -7.17 -8.44 33.05
CA THR A 182 -8.41 -8.88 33.73
C THR A 182 -9.49 -9.31 32.73
N PRO A 183 -10.51 -10.08 33.15
CA PRO A 183 -11.61 -10.45 32.28
C PRO A 183 -12.30 -9.26 31.59
N GLU A 184 -12.49 -8.15 32.29
CA GLU A 184 -13.08 -6.91 31.75
C GLU A 184 -12.20 -6.30 30.67
N GLN A 185 -10.88 -6.24 30.90
CA GLN A 185 -9.91 -5.74 29.92
C GLN A 185 -9.92 -6.62 28.66
N ARG A 186 -9.97 -7.94 28.82
CA ARG A 186 -10.05 -8.87 27.69
C ARG A 186 -11.35 -8.71 26.90
N ALA A 187 -12.48 -8.50 27.56
CA ALA A 187 -13.76 -8.21 26.89
C ALA A 187 -13.72 -6.88 26.12
N SER A 188 -13.08 -5.85 26.69
CA SER A 188 -12.86 -4.57 26.02
C SER A 188 -11.97 -4.71 24.78
N ILE A 189 -10.88 -5.48 24.88
CA ILE A 189 -9.99 -5.81 23.74
C ILE A 189 -10.80 -6.49 22.62
N LEU A 190 -11.64 -7.47 22.94
CA LEU A 190 -12.47 -8.15 21.93
C LEU A 190 -13.45 -7.18 21.25
N ALA A 191 -14.01 -6.22 21.99
CA ALA A 191 -14.88 -5.19 21.43
C ALA A 191 -14.13 -4.28 20.45
N THR A 192 -12.91 -3.85 20.81
CA THR A 192 -12.02 -3.09 19.91
C THR A 192 -11.73 -3.87 18.64
N LEU A 193 -11.32 -5.14 18.77
CA LEU A 193 -11.03 -6.00 17.61
C LEU A 193 -12.25 -6.16 16.70
N ALA A 194 -13.46 -6.31 17.26
CA ALA A 194 -14.69 -6.36 16.47
C ALA A 194 -14.96 -5.04 15.73
N ASN A 195 -14.82 -3.91 16.41
CA ASN A 195 -15.02 -2.58 15.83
C ASN A 195 -14.04 -2.31 14.68
N ASP A 196 -12.78 -2.73 14.82
CA ASP A 196 -11.79 -2.62 13.74
C ASP A 196 -12.20 -3.42 12.50
N GLN A 197 -12.76 -4.62 12.69
CA GLN A 197 -13.32 -5.40 11.57
C GLN A 197 -14.54 -4.73 10.94
N PHE A 198 -15.40 -4.08 11.72
CA PHE A 198 -16.53 -3.30 11.20
C PHE A 198 -16.05 -2.08 10.40
N ALA A 199 -15.04 -1.37 10.89
CA ALA A 199 -14.43 -0.25 10.20
C ALA A 199 -13.82 -0.68 8.87
N LEU A 200 -13.17 -1.85 8.82
CA LEU A 200 -12.63 -2.39 7.59
C LEU A 200 -13.73 -2.76 6.58
N TYR A 201 -14.82 -3.37 7.04
CA TYR A 201 -15.98 -3.62 6.16
C TYR A 201 -16.51 -2.31 5.58
N GLN A 202 -16.74 -1.31 6.44
CA GLN A 202 -17.23 -0.01 6.01
C GLN A 202 -16.29 0.65 5.00
N ALA A 203 -14.98 0.57 5.22
CA ALA A 203 -13.99 1.17 4.33
C ALA A 203 -13.99 0.49 2.95
N HIS A 204 -13.97 -0.84 2.88
CA HIS A 204 -13.73 -1.57 1.62
C HIS A 204 -14.98 -2.05 0.88
N PHE A 205 -16.14 -2.10 1.54
CA PHE A 205 -17.34 -2.71 0.96
C PHE A 205 -18.51 -1.72 0.87
N ALA A 206 -18.65 -0.76 1.79
CA ALA A 206 -19.78 0.16 1.74
C ALA A 206 -19.66 1.11 0.54
N GLY A 207 -20.72 1.19 -0.27
CA GLY A 207 -20.79 2.06 -1.45
C GLY A 207 -20.05 1.55 -2.69
N GLU A 208 -19.24 0.49 -2.59
CA GLU A 208 -18.47 -0.04 -3.72
C GLU A 208 -19.30 -1.03 -4.56
N PRO A 209 -19.11 -1.18 -5.88
CA PRO A 209 -19.77 -2.22 -6.66
C PRO A 209 -19.37 -3.64 -6.20
N ARG A 210 -20.32 -4.61 -6.20
CA ARG A 210 -20.00 -6.00 -5.80
C ARG A 210 -18.91 -6.65 -6.65
N ILE A 211 -18.81 -6.27 -7.92
CA ILE A 211 -17.84 -6.82 -8.87
C ILE A 211 -16.41 -6.47 -8.47
N SER A 212 -16.16 -5.26 -7.94
CA SER A 212 -14.81 -4.78 -7.58
C SER A 212 -14.37 -5.17 -6.16
N ARG A 213 -15.28 -5.65 -5.32
CA ARG A 213 -14.99 -6.07 -3.93
C ARG A 213 -14.26 -7.42 -3.91
N ARG A 214 -13.19 -7.51 -3.12
CA ARG A 214 -12.40 -8.75 -2.94
C ARG A 214 -13.12 -9.74 -2.01
N PRO A 215 -13.54 -10.93 -2.49
CA PRO A 215 -14.24 -11.91 -1.64
C PRO A 215 -13.38 -12.43 -0.50
N ALA A 216 -12.07 -12.61 -0.74
CA ALA A 216 -11.13 -13.11 0.26
C ALA A 216 -11.01 -12.16 1.47
N LEU A 217 -11.04 -10.84 1.26
CA LEU A 217 -11.02 -9.86 2.35
C LEU A 217 -12.26 -9.96 3.23
N LEU A 218 -13.45 -10.13 2.64
CA LEU A 218 -14.68 -10.29 3.43
C LEU A 218 -14.69 -11.60 4.19
N MET A 219 -14.18 -12.67 3.58
CA MET A 219 -14.00 -13.95 4.27
C MET A 219 -13.07 -13.82 5.48
N ARG A 220 -11.97 -13.06 5.36
CA ARG A 220 -11.06 -12.75 6.46
C ARG A 220 -11.77 -12.00 7.59
N ILE A 221 -12.52 -10.93 7.26
CA ILE A 221 -13.34 -10.17 8.21
C ILE A 221 -14.32 -11.08 8.95
N VAL A 222 -15.07 -11.91 8.22
CA VAL A 222 -16.03 -12.86 8.80
C VAL A 222 -15.33 -13.86 9.73
N SER A 223 -14.18 -14.39 9.30
CA SER A 223 -13.42 -15.37 10.08
C SER A 223 -12.88 -14.76 11.38
N SER A 224 -12.38 -13.52 11.32
CA SER A 224 -11.95 -12.77 12.49
C SER A 224 -13.10 -12.51 13.45
N LEU A 225 -14.26 -12.07 12.95
CA LEU A 225 -15.45 -11.83 13.77
C LEU A 225 -15.99 -13.11 14.40
N LYS A 226 -15.94 -14.25 13.70
CA LYS A 226 -16.32 -15.56 14.26
C LYS A 226 -15.43 -15.94 15.45
N LYS A 227 -14.10 -15.75 15.35
CA LYS A 227 -13.17 -15.99 16.47
C LYS A 227 -13.40 -15.02 17.64
N VAL A 228 -13.66 -13.75 17.35
CA VAL A 228 -13.97 -12.74 18.40
C VAL A 228 -15.27 -13.11 19.11
N HIS A 229 -16.31 -13.46 18.36
CA HIS A 229 -17.61 -13.90 18.89
C HIS A 229 -17.48 -15.13 19.79
N GLU A 230 -16.78 -16.17 19.33
CA GLU A 230 -16.53 -17.38 20.10
C GLU A 230 -15.85 -17.08 21.44
N ARG A 231 -14.85 -16.19 21.45
CA ARG A 231 -14.17 -15.77 22.68
C ARG A 231 -15.08 -14.95 23.61
N MET A 232 -15.89 -14.03 23.07
CA MET A 232 -16.83 -13.25 23.88
C MET A 232 -17.88 -14.14 24.54
N VAL A 233 -18.41 -15.13 23.82
CA VAL A 233 -19.35 -16.14 24.31
C VAL A 233 -18.69 -17.01 25.37
N SER A 234 -17.48 -17.50 25.12
CA SER A 234 -16.72 -18.29 26.10
C SER A 234 -16.49 -17.55 27.41
N TYR A 235 -16.22 -16.24 27.37
CA TYR A 235 -16.09 -15.45 28.60
C TYR A 235 -17.42 -15.32 29.35
N ARG A 236 -18.53 -15.04 28.64
CA ARG A 236 -19.87 -14.99 29.24
C ARG A 236 -20.21 -16.32 29.93
N ASP A 237 -20.03 -17.43 29.21
CA ASP A 237 -20.36 -18.77 29.70
C ASP A 237 -19.41 -19.21 30.83
N GLY A 238 -18.20 -18.65 30.88
CA GLY A 238 -17.22 -18.79 31.97
C GLY A 238 -17.51 -17.94 33.21
N GLY A 239 -18.65 -17.25 33.27
CA GLY A 239 -19.10 -16.46 34.43
C GLY A 239 -18.79 -14.96 34.36
N LEU A 240 -18.33 -14.45 33.22
CA LEU A 240 -18.18 -13.00 33.00
C LEU A 240 -19.54 -12.36 32.72
N ASP A 241 -20.22 -11.91 33.77
CA ASP A 241 -21.51 -11.23 33.68
C ASP A 241 -21.33 -9.71 33.49
N LEU A 242 -21.04 -9.30 32.25
CA LEU A 242 -20.91 -7.90 31.87
C LEU A 242 -21.95 -7.55 30.80
N ASP A 243 -22.87 -6.65 31.12
CA ASP A 243 -23.93 -6.17 30.22
C ASP A 243 -23.39 -5.74 28.83
N PHE A 244 -22.25 -5.06 28.82
CA PHE A 244 -21.67 -4.60 27.56
C PHE A 244 -21.14 -5.76 26.71
N ASN A 245 -20.60 -6.83 27.32
CA ASN A 245 -20.15 -8.02 26.60
C ASN A 245 -21.33 -8.73 25.93
N THR A 246 -22.44 -8.89 26.66
CA THR A 246 -23.67 -9.48 26.12
C THR A 246 -24.23 -8.67 24.94
N LYS A 247 -24.23 -7.34 25.03
CA LYS A 247 -24.62 -6.47 23.91
C LYS A 247 -23.68 -6.60 22.71
N ASN A 248 -22.37 -6.66 22.96
CA ASN A 248 -21.37 -6.81 21.90
C ASN A 248 -21.52 -8.15 21.16
N ILE A 249 -21.79 -9.24 21.88
CA ILE A 249 -22.08 -10.56 21.27
C ILE A 249 -23.22 -10.43 20.25
N SER A 250 -24.35 -9.83 20.65
CA SER A 250 -25.51 -9.65 19.76
C SER A 250 -25.17 -8.81 18.52
N ILE A 251 -24.40 -7.72 18.68
CA ILE A 251 -23.98 -6.88 17.56
C ILE A 251 -23.10 -7.67 16.58
N VAL A 252 -22.14 -8.45 17.10
CA VAL A 252 -21.25 -9.26 16.26
C VAL A 252 -22.04 -10.34 15.54
N GLU A 253 -23.00 -11.01 16.19
CA GLU A 253 -23.88 -12.01 15.55
C GLU A 253 -24.68 -11.42 14.39
N ASP A 254 -25.29 -10.25 14.59
CA ASP A 254 -26.08 -9.61 13.54
C ASP A 254 -25.22 -9.16 12.36
N ARG A 255 -24.02 -8.64 12.62
CA ARG A 255 -23.05 -8.29 11.56
C ARG A 255 -22.55 -9.52 10.83
N LEU A 256 -22.28 -10.62 11.51
CA LEU A 256 -21.89 -11.89 10.88
C LEU A 256 -22.92 -12.37 9.87
N LYS A 257 -24.22 -12.34 10.22
CA LYS A 257 -25.31 -12.72 9.29
C LYS A 257 -25.31 -11.85 8.02
N VAL A 258 -25.17 -10.53 8.19
CA VAL A 258 -25.13 -9.58 7.07
C VAL A 258 -23.91 -9.84 6.19
N TYR A 259 -22.73 -10.03 6.77
CA TYR A 259 -21.48 -10.20 6.02
C TYR A 259 -21.39 -11.57 5.34
N ASP A 260 -21.88 -12.65 5.96
CA ASP A 260 -21.97 -13.97 5.32
C ASP A 260 -22.91 -13.93 4.10
N THR A 261 -24.04 -13.21 4.21
CA THR A 261 -24.99 -13.01 3.10
C THR A 261 -24.34 -12.21 1.96
N GLU A 262 -23.69 -11.09 2.30
CA GLU A 262 -23.03 -10.24 1.31
C GLU A 262 -21.87 -10.97 0.62
N LEU A 263 -21.12 -11.82 1.33
CA LEU A 263 -20.07 -12.66 0.74
C LEU A 263 -20.64 -13.63 -0.31
N ALA A 264 -21.79 -14.24 -0.05
CA ALA A 264 -22.46 -15.10 -1.00
C ALA A 264 -22.89 -14.32 -2.26
N GLU A 265 -23.47 -13.13 -2.07
CA GLU A 265 -23.91 -12.27 -3.18
C GLU A 265 -22.73 -11.75 -4.02
N ILE A 266 -21.62 -11.34 -3.41
CA ILE A 266 -20.40 -10.94 -4.13
C ILE A 266 -19.88 -12.11 -4.97
N ARG A 267 -19.79 -13.32 -4.38
CA ARG A 267 -19.33 -14.51 -5.10
C ARG A 267 -20.23 -14.83 -6.28
N LYS A 268 -21.55 -14.80 -6.07
CA LYS A 268 -22.55 -15.05 -7.11
C LYS A 268 -22.40 -14.08 -8.28
N VAL A 269 -22.31 -12.77 -7.99
CA VAL A 269 -22.12 -11.74 -9.02
C VAL A 269 -20.83 -12.01 -9.78
N ARG A 270 -19.70 -12.18 -9.09
CA ARG A 270 -18.40 -12.38 -9.74
C ARG A 270 -18.31 -13.68 -10.54
N GLN A 271 -18.93 -14.77 -10.08
CA GLN A 271 -18.99 -16.03 -10.83
C GLN A 271 -19.80 -15.90 -12.12
N ALA A 272 -20.77 -14.99 -12.16
CA ALA A 272 -21.60 -14.73 -13.33
C ALA A 272 -21.00 -13.66 -14.28
N THR A 273 -19.93 -12.98 -13.87
CA THR A 273 -19.26 -11.93 -14.64
C THR A 273 -18.02 -12.48 -15.33
N ALA A 274 -17.81 -12.13 -16.61
CA ALA A 274 -16.60 -12.55 -17.32
C ALA A 274 -15.36 -11.88 -16.72
N MET A 275 -14.23 -12.59 -16.65
CA MET A 275 -13.01 -12.07 -16.03
C MET A 275 -12.52 -10.74 -16.62
N PRO A 276 -12.55 -10.50 -17.95
CA PRO A 276 -12.20 -9.21 -18.52
C PRO A 276 -13.05 -8.05 -18.00
N ASP A 277 -14.35 -8.27 -17.77
CA ASP A 277 -15.24 -7.23 -17.23
C ASP A 277 -14.88 -6.92 -15.76
N ILE A 278 -14.52 -7.94 -14.98
CA ILE A 278 -14.02 -7.76 -13.61
C ILE A 278 -12.72 -6.94 -13.62
N MET A 279 -11.77 -7.28 -14.51
CA MET A 279 -10.51 -6.55 -14.67
C MET A 279 -10.76 -5.08 -15.05
N GLY A 280 -11.71 -4.82 -15.94
CA GLY A 280 -12.15 -3.46 -16.30
C GLY A 280 -12.72 -2.67 -15.12
N GLU A 281 -13.61 -3.28 -14.34
CA GLU A 281 -14.19 -2.67 -13.14
C GLU A 281 -13.14 -2.38 -12.06
N LEU A 282 -12.13 -3.24 -11.90
CA LEU A 282 -11.01 -2.97 -11.00
C LEU A 282 -10.17 -1.78 -11.47
N GLY A 283 -9.93 -1.63 -12.77
CA GLY A 283 -9.26 -0.45 -13.33
C GLY A 283 -10.06 0.83 -13.06
N GLY A 284 -11.37 0.79 -13.25
CA GLY A 284 -12.26 1.91 -12.90
C GLY A 284 -12.24 2.25 -11.40
N ALA A 285 -12.21 1.24 -10.53
CA ALA A 285 -12.10 1.43 -9.09
C ALA A 285 -10.75 2.05 -8.68
N ALA A 286 -9.64 1.64 -9.31
CA ALA A 286 -8.32 2.24 -9.08
C ALA A 286 -8.29 3.72 -9.47
N ASN A 287 -8.86 4.08 -10.62
CA ASN A 287 -8.93 5.47 -11.08
C ASN A 287 -9.65 6.38 -10.08
N LYS A 288 -10.74 5.90 -9.45
CA LYS A 288 -11.43 6.65 -8.39
C LYS A 288 -10.51 6.94 -7.20
N LEU A 289 -9.66 5.99 -6.81
CA LEU A 289 -8.68 6.19 -5.73
C LEU A 289 -7.56 7.15 -6.15
N PHE A 290 -7.15 7.14 -7.41
CA PHE A 290 -6.21 8.13 -7.93
C PHE A 290 -6.78 9.55 -7.90
N ASP A 291 -8.07 9.71 -8.24
CA ASP A 291 -8.79 10.98 -8.13
C ASP A 291 -8.94 11.42 -6.66
N GLU A 292 -9.29 10.49 -5.76
CA GLU A 292 -9.35 10.75 -4.31
C GLU A 292 -7.99 11.19 -3.78
N TYR A 293 -6.90 10.57 -4.23
CA TYR A 293 -5.56 10.98 -3.84
C TYR A 293 -5.21 12.39 -4.32
N ARG A 294 -5.43 12.66 -5.62
CA ARG A 294 -5.14 13.97 -6.23
C ARG A 294 -5.92 15.11 -5.59
N SER A 295 -7.19 14.90 -5.28
CA SER A 295 -8.03 15.92 -4.62
C SER A 295 -7.80 16.00 -3.10
N GLY A 296 -7.46 14.87 -2.49
CA GLY A 296 -7.38 14.70 -1.05
C GLY A 296 -6.04 15.06 -0.43
N PHE A 297 -4.93 14.80 -1.14
CA PHE A 297 -3.60 14.81 -0.53
C PHE A 297 -2.52 15.50 -1.38
N ALA A 298 -2.60 15.39 -2.71
CA ALA A 298 -1.61 16.02 -3.58
C ALA A 298 -1.53 17.55 -3.32
N ASP A 299 -0.31 18.07 -3.32
CA ASP A 299 0.03 19.47 -3.06
C ASP A 299 -0.42 20.06 -1.71
N LYS A 300 -0.87 19.21 -0.77
CA LYS A 300 -1.24 19.65 0.58
C LYS A 300 -0.04 19.59 1.52
N PRO A 301 0.07 20.52 2.48
CA PRO A 301 1.10 20.44 3.50
C PRO A 301 0.97 19.10 4.26
N ARG A 302 2.06 18.32 4.30
CA ARG A 302 2.11 17.01 4.96
C ARG A 302 1.66 17.03 6.42
N THR A 303 1.87 18.13 7.12
CA THR A 303 1.39 18.32 8.51
C THR A 303 -0.14 18.41 8.62
N GLN A 304 -0.83 18.78 7.54
CA GLN A 304 -2.29 18.94 7.47
C GLN A 304 -3.01 17.79 6.75
N VAL A 305 -2.26 16.89 6.10
CA VAL A 305 -2.83 15.70 5.45
C VAL A 305 -3.55 14.82 6.45
N ASP A 306 -4.76 14.36 6.12
CA ASP A 306 -5.48 13.37 6.91
C ASP A 306 -4.83 11.98 6.72
N LEU A 307 -4.03 11.58 7.71
CA LEU A 307 -3.23 10.36 7.64
C LEU A 307 -4.10 9.10 7.61
N GLU A 308 -5.25 9.13 8.29
CA GLU A 308 -6.15 7.99 8.33
C GLU A 308 -6.80 7.77 6.95
N LYS A 309 -7.23 8.85 6.30
CA LYS A 309 -7.77 8.76 4.93
C LYS A 309 -6.73 8.34 3.92
N LEU A 310 -5.50 8.87 3.99
CA LEU A 310 -4.42 8.44 3.11
C LEU A 310 -4.11 6.94 3.29
N GLY A 311 -4.04 6.47 4.53
CA GLY A 311 -3.86 5.04 4.84
C GLY A 311 -4.98 4.17 4.25
N LYS A 312 -6.23 4.63 4.31
CA LYS A 312 -7.38 3.94 3.69
C LYS A 312 -7.26 3.88 2.17
N VAL A 313 -6.75 4.92 1.51
CA VAL A 313 -6.49 4.90 0.06
C VAL A 313 -5.41 3.87 -0.28
N CYS A 314 -4.31 3.83 0.47
CA CYS A 314 -3.27 2.80 0.30
C CYS A 314 -3.84 1.39 0.46
N ASP A 315 -4.63 1.15 1.52
CA ASP A 315 -5.22 -0.16 1.77
C ASP A 315 -6.20 -0.58 0.67
N LYS A 316 -7.07 0.33 0.21
CA LYS A 316 -8.01 0.03 -0.89
C LYS A 316 -7.28 -0.30 -2.18
N LEU A 317 -6.27 0.50 -2.53
CA LEU A 317 -5.50 0.29 -3.76
C LEU A 317 -4.69 -1.00 -3.69
N ALA A 318 -4.17 -1.36 -2.52
CA ALA A 318 -3.51 -2.65 -2.29
C ALA A 318 -4.46 -3.84 -2.52
N GLU A 319 -5.72 -3.76 -2.09
CA GLU A 319 -6.71 -4.82 -2.34
C GLU A 319 -7.12 -4.92 -3.81
N ILE A 320 -7.15 -3.80 -4.55
CA ILE A 320 -7.35 -3.81 -6.01
C ILE A 320 -6.15 -4.49 -6.70
N ARG A 321 -4.93 -4.07 -6.35
CA ARG A 321 -3.68 -4.63 -6.88
C ARG A 321 -3.60 -6.14 -6.69
N ARG A 322 -3.93 -6.62 -5.48
CA ARG A 322 -3.96 -8.06 -5.17
C ARG A 322 -4.90 -8.81 -6.10
N GLN A 323 -6.10 -8.30 -6.31
CA GLN A 323 -7.08 -8.93 -7.21
C GLN A 323 -6.61 -8.94 -8.66
N MET A 324 -6.06 -7.84 -9.17
CA MET A 324 -5.52 -7.77 -10.53
C MET A 324 -4.37 -8.76 -10.70
N ASN A 325 -3.47 -8.85 -9.71
CA ASN A 325 -2.37 -9.81 -9.72
C ASN A 325 -2.89 -11.25 -9.66
N GLU A 326 -3.80 -11.60 -8.75
CA GLU A 326 -4.40 -12.93 -8.66
C GLU A 326 -5.05 -13.36 -9.99
N MET A 327 -5.72 -12.43 -10.70
CA MET A 327 -6.36 -12.73 -11.98
C MET A 327 -5.38 -12.86 -13.14
N SER A 328 -4.24 -12.18 -13.13
CA SER A 328 -3.18 -12.35 -14.14
C SER A 328 -2.63 -13.78 -14.19
N TRP A 329 -2.82 -14.58 -13.13
CA TRP A 329 -2.37 -15.97 -13.08
C TRP A 329 -3.38 -16.92 -13.73
N ALA A 330 -4.63 -16.47 -13.86
CA ALA A 330 -5.73 -17.27 -14.37
C ALA A 330 -6.02 -16.98 -15.85
N GLU A 331 -5.89 -15.72 -16.29
CA GLU A 331 -6.12 -15.32 -17.67
C GLU A 331 -5.14 -14.23 -18.10
N GLU A 332 -4.44 -14.47 -19.21
CA GLU A 332 -3.56 -13.45 -19.81
C GLU A 332 -4.40 -12.33 -20.42
N ASN A 333 -4.16 -11.11 -19.97
CA ASN A 333 -4.88 -9.94 -20.44
C ASN A 333 -3.94 -8.72 -20.41
N GLU A 334 -3.55 -8.24 -21.59
CA GLU A 334 -2.59 -7.14 -21.74
C GLU A 334 -3.06 -5.85 -21.04
N MET A 335 -4.37 -5.57 -21.08
CA MET A 335 -4.93 -4.40 -20.43
C MET A 335 -4.84 -4.51 -18.91
N ASN A 336 -5.13 -5.69 -18.34
CA ASN A 336 -4.94 -5.95 -16.91
C ASN A 336 -3.46 -5.88 -16.52
N ALA A 337 -2.54 -6.39 -17.35
CA ALA A 337 -1.11 -6.29 -17.09
C ALA A 337 -0.64 -4.83 -16.99
N ARG A 338 -1.03 -3.98 -17.96
CA ARG A 338 -0.74 -2.53 -17.92
C ARG A 338 -1.40 -1.83 -16.73
N ASN A 339 -2.66 -2.15 -16.44
CA ASN A 339 -3.36 -1.59 -15.28
C ASN A 339 -2.69 -1.99 -13.96
N LEU A 340 -2.24 -3.24 -13.83
CA LEU A 340 -1.55 -3.74 -12.65
C LEU A 340 -0.20 -3.02 -12.45
N GLU A 341 0.55 -2.75 -13.52
CA GLU A 341 1.78 -1.95 -13.48
C GLU A 341 1.48 -0.55 -12.93
N ILE A 342 0.53 0.18 -13.54
CA ILE A 342 0.13 1.53 -13.10
C ILE A 342 -0.35 1.53 -11.64
N VAL A 343 -1.21 0.58 -11.26
CA VAL A 343 -1.71 0.44 -9.89
C VAL A 343 -0.58 0.17 -8.90
N THR A 344 0.41 -0.62 -9.29
CA THR A 344 1.58 -0.91 -8.45
C THR A 344 2.44 0.34 -8.27
N GLU A 345 2.73 1.08 -9.33
CA GLU A 345 3.50 2.33 -9.27
C GLU A 345 2.81 3.39 -8.40
N GLN A 346 1.51 3.60 -8.62
CA GLN A 346 0.72 4.54 -7.81
C GLN A 346 0.67 4.13 -6.34
N LEU A 347 0.52 2.83 -6.05
CA LEU A 347 0.54 2.37 -4.67
C LEU A 347 1.91 2.63 -4.03
N VAL A 348 3.02 2.31 -4.69
CA VAL A 348 4.38 2.62 -4.17
C VAL A 348 4.51 4.11 -3.86
N MET A 349 4.03 4.98 -4.74
CA MET A 349 4.04 6.43 -4.50
C MET A 349 3.20 6.81 -3.27
N PHE A 350 1.99 6.28 -3.13
CA PHE A 350 1.10 6.60 -2.01
C PHE A 350 1.66 6.10 -0.68
N GLU A 351 2.33 4.95 -0.68
CA GLU A 351 3.04 4.44 0.50
C GLU A 351 4.20 5.34 0.91
N GLY A 352 4.99 5.80 -0.06
CA GLY A 352 6.06 6.77 0.19
C GLY A 352 5.53 8.09 0.76
N GLU A 353 4.41 8.60 0.23
CA GLU A 353 3.78 9.80 0.76
C GLU A 353 3.22 9.58 2.17
N PHE A 354 2.63 8.41 2.47
CA PHE A 354 2.18 8.06 3.81
C PHE A 354 3.34 8.14 4.81
N GLU A 355 4.49 7.54 4.50
CA GLU A 355 5.68 7.60 5.35
C GLU A 355 6.20 9.04 5.52
N ALA A 356 6.22 9.83 4.44
CA ALA A 356 6.63 11.23 4.50
C ALA A 356 5.69 12.08 5.37
N VAL A 357 4.38 11.84 5.33
CA VAL A 357 3.39 12.49 6.20
C VAL A 357 3.61 12.11 7.66
N VAL A 358 3.83 10.82 7.95
CA VAL A 358 4.17 10.36 9.31
C VAL A 358 5.41 11.07 9.85
N ALA A 359 6.47 11.12 9.04
CA ALA A 359 7.72 11.79 9.41
C ALA A 359 7.51 13.29 9.66
N ALA A 360 6.83 14.00 8.76
CA ALA A 360 6.57 15.43 8.88
C ALA A 360 5.76 15.77 10.14
N LYS A 361 4.72 14.99 10.44
CA LYS A 361 3.92 15.18 11.66
C LYS A 361 4.70 14.88 12.93
N SER A 362 5.56 13.86 12.92
CA SER A 362 6.41 13.53 14.07
C SER A 362 7.41 14.66 14.37
N GLN A 363 8.00 15.26 13.33
CA GLN A 363 8.91 16.40 13.47
C GLN A 363 8.20 17.65 13.98
N ALA A 364 7.01 17.95 13.47
CA ALA A 364 6.20 19.08 13.93
C ALA A 364 5.83 18.97 15.41
N ASN A 365 5.49 17.76 15.87
CA ASN A 365 5.13 17.50 17.27
C ASN A 365 6.35 17.41 18.22
N GLY A 366 7.54 17.08 17.70
CA GLY A 366 8.79 17.04 18.46
C GLY A 366 9.52 18.39 18.59
N GLY A 367 9.05 19.44 17.90
CA GLY A 367 9.71 20.76 17.82
C GLY A 367 9.37 21.75 18.94
N SER A 368 8.39 21.46 19.82
CA SER A 368 8.10 22.29 20.99
C SER A 368 9.08 21.97 22.13
N LYS A 369 10.29 22.54 22.08
CA LYS A 369 11.11 22.67 23.28
C LYS A 369 10.36 23.56 24.28
N PRO A 370 10.23 23.16 25.57
CA PRO A 370 9.90 24.10 26.60
C PRO A 370 11.08 25.06 26.73
N THR A 371 10.85 26.34 26.43
CA THR A 371 11.68 27.41 26.98
C THR A 371 11.58 27.33 28.49
N ALA A 372 12.67 26.89 29.13
CA ALA A 372 12.94 27.24 30.52
C ALA A 372 13.31 28.73 30.58
#